data_AF-A0A0K1PKJ4-F1
#
_entry.id   AF-A0A0K1PKJ4-F1
#
_cell.length_a   1.000
_cell.length_b   1.000
_cell.length_c   1.000
_cell.angle_alpha   90.00
_cell.angle_beta   90.00
_cell.angle_gamma   90.00
#
_symmetry.space_group_name_H-M   'P 1'
#
loop_
_entity.id
_entity.type
_entity.pdbx_description
1 polymer ?
#
loop_
_entity_poly.entity_id
_entity_poly.type
_entity_poly.pdbx_seq_one_letter_code
_entity_poly.pdbx_strand_id
1 'polypeptide(L)'
;MKIKQKLVYAGLLASAFTFATAIAVAQEHGEGHGEAPAPAAQGHEGAAPAGHEPADHEAAGGHEAAAHGEHGGHHGPESINWFDFGDKKKPAFLALVINFGVLAGLYYVIGKKPITEGLKQRRVTIGKNIEEAQAMLAEAKERAKKYQGDLANADADAEAARAALVASGTGDADRALRDAEEKAVRMKRDAERLVEQERRQLQQDLTVETVELAVAEANKILERSVTADDHARLANDLLAELSRRPAARSSVGGAS
;
A
#
# COMPACT_ATOMS: atom_id res chain seq x y z
N MET A 1 22.95 24.25 56.30
CA MET A 1 22.63 23.64 54.99
C MET A 1 21.11 23.46 54.72
N LYS A 2 20.21 24.28 55.30
CA LYS A 2 18.73 24.09 55.20
C LYS A 2 17.93 25.25 54.56
N ILE A 3 18.61 26.21 53.92
CA ILE A 3 17.95 27.42 53.35
C ILE A 3 17.83 27.34 51.82
N LYS A 4 18.83 26.78 51.12
CA LYS A 4 18.82 26.67 49.64
C LYS A 4 17.76 25.71 49.07
N GLN A 5 17.13 24.88 49.91
CA GLN A 5 16.12 23.89 49.48
C GLN A 5 14.68 24.47 49.45
N LYS A 6 14.41 25.57 50.17
CA LYS A 6 13.07 26.20 50.19
C LYS A 6 12.78 27.09 48.96
N LEU A 7 13.81 27.63 48.29
CA LEU A 7 13.62 28.43 47.07
C LEU A 7 13.28 27.59 45.82
N VAL A 8 13.69 26.31 45.77
CA VAL A 8 13.39 25.44 44.62
C VAL A 8 11.90 25.07 44.55
N TYR A 9 11.22 24.95 45.69
CA TYR A 9 9.80 24.60 45.74
C TYR A 9 8.84 25.76 45.43
N ALA A 10 9.27 27.01 45.59
CA ALA A 10 8.45 28.17 45.20
C ALA A 10 8.41 28.38 43.68
N GLY A 11 9.44 27.91 42.94
CA GLY A 11 9.51 28.02 41.49
C GLY A 11 8.73 26.95 40.71
N LEU A 12 8.23 25.91 41.37
CA LEU A 12 7.62 24.73 40.73
C LEU A 12 6.07 24.73 40.77
N LEU A 13 5.46 25.70 41.47
CA LEU A 13 3.99 25.85 41.56
C LEU A 13 3.39 26.86 40.57
N ALA A 14 4.20 27.57 39.79
CA ALA A 14 3.75 28.58 38.83
C ALA A 14 3.71 28.09 37.36
N SER A 15 4.25 26.90 37.05
CA SER A 15 4.31 26.36 35.68
C SER A 15 3.28 25.26 35.37
N ALA A 16 2.37 24.96 36.32
CA ALA A 16 1.35 23.92 36.17
C ALA A 16 -0.03 24.45 35.70
N PHE A 17 -0.21 25.78 35.60
CA PHE A 17 -1.52 26.40 35.33
C PHE A 17 -1.65 27.04 33.93
N THR A 18 -0.63 26.95 33.08
CA THR A 18 -0.64 27.48 31.70
C THR A 18 -0.58 26.37 30.63
N PHE A 19 -1.10 25.19 30.95
CA PHE A 19 -1.25 24.07 30.00
C PHE A 19 -2.60 23.32 30.14
N ALA A 20 -3.62 23.98 30.72
CA ALA A 20 -4.91 23.37 31.05
C ALA A 20 -6.12 24.00 30.31
N THR A 21 -5.89 24.84 29.30
CA THR A 21 -6.97 25.60 28.61
C THR A 21 -6.93 25.50 27.09
N ALA A 22 -6.29 24.44 26.56
CA ALA A 22 -6.20 24.16 25.11
C ALA A 22 -6.59 22.73 24.72
N ILE A 23 -7.00 21.87 25.67
CA ILE A 23 -7.45 20.50 25.41
C ILE A 23 -8.79 20.29 26.16
N ALA A 24 -9.86 20.82 25.58
CA ALA A 24 -11.24 20.63 26.06
C ALA A 24 -12.31 20.70 24.95
N VAL A 25 -11.91 20.75 23.67
CA VAL A 25 -12.83 20.75 22.51
C VAL A 25 -12.24 19.85 21.42
N ALA A 26 -12.28 18.53 21.63
CA ALA A 26 -12.15 17.48 20.60
C ALA A 26 -12.21 16.07 21.21
N GLN A 27 -13.38 15.63 21.69
CA GLN A 27 -13.84 14.23 21.58
C GLN A 27 -15.25 14.07 22.19
N GLU A 28 -16.26 14.09 21.33
CA GLU A 28 -17.39 13.14 21.41
C GLU A 28 -17.62 12.59 20.00
N HIS A 29 -18.21 11.39 19.92
CA HIS A 29 -18.32 10.59 18.70
C HIS A 29 -19.45 11.07 17.78
N GLY A 30 -19.30 10.85 16.46
CA GLY A 30 -20.35 11.11 15.47
C GLY A 30 -19.95 10.62 14.08
N GLU A 31 -20.46 9.46 13.69
CA GLU A 31 -20.12 8.69 12.49
C GLU A 31 -20.46 9.38 11.15
N GLY A 32 -19.81 8.93 10.06
CA GLY A 32 -20.55 8.61 8.83
C GLY A 32 -20.41 9.51 7.59
N HIS A 33 -19.71 8.95 6.59
CA HIS A 33 -19.97 9.11 5.14
C HIS A 33 -19.73 10.45 4.41
N GLY A 34 -18.83 10.38 3.41
CA GLY A 34 -19.25 10.50 2.01
C GLY A 34 -19.03 11.83 1.28
N GLU A 35 -18.44 11.70 0.08
CA GLU A 35 -18.49 12.64 -1.06
C GLU A 35 -17.85 14.04 -0.98
N ALA A 36 -17.36 14.46 -2.15
CA ALA A 36 -16.93 15.80 -2.55
C ALA A 36 -17.30 15.97 -4.05
N PRO A 37 -17.18 17.15 -4.72
CA PRO A 37 -16.99 18.53 -4.24
C PRO A 37 -17.87 19.62 -4.95
N ALA A 38 -18.30 20.68 -4.22
CA ALA A 38 -18.64 22.04 -4.72
C ALA A 38 -19.76 22.18 -5.82
N PRO A 39 -20.12 23.38 -6.36
CA PRO A 39 -19.83 24.78 -5.98
C PRO A 39 -21.06 25.76 -5.96
N ALA A 40 -20.77 27.03 -5.62
CA ALA A 40 -21.36 28.29 -6.18
C ALA A 40 -22.71 28.91 -5.69
N ALA A 41 -22.70 30.27 -5.66
CA ALA A 41 -23.80 31.24 -5.90
C ALA A 41 -24.95 31.38 -4.86
N GLN A 42 -25.71 32.49 -4.73
CA GLN A 42 -25.51 33.96 -4.92
C GLN A 42 -26.79 34.70 -4.44
N GLY A 43 -26.66 35.93 -3.91
CA GLY A 43 -27.73 36.96 -3.76
C GLY A 43 -28.91 36.66 -2.82
N HIS A 44 -29.84 37.57 -2.52
CA HIS A 44 -29.91 39.04 -2.43
C HIS A 44 -31.34 39.32 -1.90
N GLU A 45 -31.49 40.22 -0.92
CA GLU A 45 -32.64 41.12 -0.66
C GLU A 45 -34.11 40.62 -0.54
N GLY A 46 -34.87 41.22 0.40
CA GLY A 46 -36.32 41.01 0.51
C GLY A 46 -37.04 41.68 1.71
N ALA A 47 -37.15 43.02 1.68
CA ALA A 47 -38.18 43.89 2.29
C ALA A 47 -38.89 43.57 3.66
N ALA A 48 -38.95 44.60 4.53
CA ALA A 48 -39.88 44.75 5.67
C ALA A 48 -41.28 45.28 5.19
N PRO A 49 -42.32 45.64 6.01
CA PRO A 49 -42.25 46.52 7.20
C PRO A 49 -43.30 46.36 8.35
N ALA A 50 -43.23 47.29 9.33
CA ALA A 50 -44.23 47.69 10.35
C ALA A 50 -44.56 46.69 11.49
N GLY A 51 -44.50 47.03 12.79
CA GLY A 51 -44.12 48.27 13.53
C GLY A 51 -43.68 47.90 14.97
N HIS A 52 -43.76 48.73 16.02
CA HIS A 52 -44.19 50.13 16.20
C HIS A 52 -43.60 50.70 17.54
N GLU A 53 -44.04 51.86 18.01
CA GLU A 53 -43.59 52.57 19.24
C GLU A 53 -44.77 52.75 20.24
N PRO A 54 -44.67 53.46 21.41
CA PRO A 54 -43.51 54.11 22.02
C PRO A 54 -43.31 53.86 23.54
N ALA A 55 -42.15 54.30 24.03
CA ALA A 55 -41.93 54.71 25.42
C ALA A 55 -40.49 54.33 25.88
N ASP A 56 -40.03 54.58 27.13
CA ASP A 56 -40.56 55.51 28.14
C ASP A 56 -39.47 55.92 29.15
N HIS A 57 -39.77 56.91 30.00
CA HIS A 57 -38.88 57.43 31.03
C HIS A 57 -39.43 57.18 32.45
N GLU A 58 -38.59 56.65 33.35
CA GLU A 58 -38.67 57.05 34.75
C GLU A 58 -37.30 57.47 35.30
N ALA A 59 -37.29 58.63 35.95
CA ALA A 59 -36.19 59.15 36.72
C ALA A 59 -36.69 59.50 38.13
N ALA A 60 -36.14 58.80 39.12
CA ALA A 60 -36.14 59.17 40.53
C ALA A 60 -34.91 58.50 41.16
N GLY A 61 -34.15 59.11 42.06
CA GLY A 61 -34.35 60.36 42.79
C GLY A 61 -33.85 60.13 44.21
N GLY A 62 -32.77 60.82 44.62
CA GLY A 62 -32.09 60.48 45.89
C GLY A 62 -30.83 61.29 46.15
N HIS A 63 -30.97 62.61 46.28
CA HIS A 63 -29.93 63.52 46.75
C HIS A 63 -30.24 63.97 48.18
N GLU A 64 -29.36 63.67 49.13
CA GLU A 64 -29.09 64.43 50.36
C GLU A 64 -27.55 64.36 50.53
N ALA A 65 -26.72 65.41 50.49
CA ALA A 65 -26.80 66.77 51.03
C ALA A 65 -26.99 66.81 52.56
N ALA A 66 -26.20 67.52 53.36
CA ALA A 66 -24.89 68.14 53.14
C ALA A 66 -24.31 68.51 54.52
N ALA A 67 -22.99 68.42 54.72
CA ALA A 67 -22.28 69.21 55.73
C ALA A 67 -20.76 69.11 55.53
N HIS A 68 -20.16 70.13 54.93
CA HIS A 68 -19.10 70.92 55.59
C HIS A 68 -18.89 72.18 54.77
N GLY A 69 -19.41 73.29 55.29
CA GLY A 69 -19.26 74.60 54.67
C GLY A 69 -17.85 75.17 54.85
N GLU A 70 -17.46 75.95 53.84
CA GLU A 70 -16.73 77.22 53.99
C GLU A 70 -15.43 77.23 54.81
N HIS A 71 -14.30 77.13 54.10
CA HIS A 71 -13.44 78.30 53.87
C HIS A 71 -12.79 78.09 52.49
N GLY A 72 -12.83 79.02 51.53
CA GLY A 72 -12.85 80.47 51.72
C GLY A 72 -11.44 81.04 51.73
N GLY A 73 -10.57 80.58 50.81
CA GLY A 73 -9.17 80.96 50.72
C GLY A 73 -8.69 80.94 49.26
N HIS A 74 -8.08 82.04 48.83
CA HIS A 74 -7.54 82.18 47.47
C HIS A 74 -6.35 81.25 47.25
N HIS A 75 -6.49 80.31 46.32
CA HIS A 75 -5.36 79.61 45.72
C HIS A 75 -5.44 79.79 44.21
N GLY A 76 -4.58 80.68 43.69
CA GLY A 76 -4.25 80.71 42.26
C GLY A 76 -3.58 79.39 41.83
N PRO A 77 -3.15 79.25 40.56
CA PRO A 77 -2.57 78.01 40.06
C PRO A 77 -1.46 77.53 41.00
N GLU A 78 -1.64 76.37 41.63
CA GLU A 78 -0.66 75.85 42.59
C GLU A 78 0.70 75.76 41.91
N SER A 79 1.70 76.44 42.48
CA SER A 79 3.05 76.43 41.93
C SER A 79 3.58 75.00 41.93
N ILE A 80 3.96 74.50 40.75
CA ILE A 80 4.65 73.22 40.61
C ILE A 80 5.88 73.25 41.52
N ASN A 81 5.99 72.28 42.45
CA ASN A 81 7.14 72.16 43.33
C ASN A 81 8.33 71.62 42.52
N TRP A 82 9.03 72.50 41.80
CA TRP A 82 10.15 72.11 40.93
C TRP A 82 11.37 71.60 41.72
N PHE A 83 11.72 72.24 42.84
CA PHE A 83 12.99 72.02 43.56
C PHE A 83 12.87 71.99 45.10
N ASP A 84 11.66 71.88 45.66
CA ASP A 84 11.51 71.78 47.12
C ASP A 84 11.58 70.32 47.59
N PHE A 85 12.67 69.99 48.27
CA PHE A 85 12.96 68.65 48.81
C PHE A 85 12.73 68.55 50.34
N GLY A 86 12.33 69.64 51.01
CA GLY A 86 12.12 69.67 52.45
C GLY A 86 10.68 69.39 52.88
N ASP A 87 9.72 69.61 51.99
CA ASP A 87 8.31 69.67 52.35
C ASP A 87 7.62 68.29 52.35
N LYS A 88 7.23 67.81 53.53
CA LYS A 88 6.71 66.44 53.74
C LYS A 88 5.36 66.14 53.06
N LYS A 89 4.71 67.15 52.46
CA LYS A 89 3.33 67.05 51.92
C LYS A 89 3.24 66.91 50.39
N LYS A 90 4.27 67.27 49.62
CA LYS A 90 4.26 67.20 48.15
C LYS A 90 5.65 66.83 47.61
N PRO A 91 5.82 65.75 46.82
CA PRO A 91 7.13 65.38 46.27
C PRO A 91 7.59 66.34 45.17
N ALA A 92 8.88 66.67 45.14
CA ALA A 92 9.47 67.52 44.10
C ALA A 92 9.28 66.91 42.70
N PHE A 93 8.80 67.72 41.74
CA PHE A 93 8.63 67.31 40.34
C PHE A 93 9.95 66.82 39.73
N LEU A 94 11.08 67.45 40.06
CA LEU A 94 12.40 66.99 39.61
C LEU A 94 12.72 65.56 40.11
N ALA A 95 12.29 65.18 41.31
CA ALA A 95 12.50 63.83 41.82
C ALA A 95 11.69 62.79 41.02
N LEU A 96 10.49 63.15 40.56
CA LEU A 96 9.70 62.30 39.64
C LEU A 96 10.36 62.20 38.27
N VAL A 97 10.87 63.31 37.72
CA VAL A 97 11.59 63.32 36.43
C VAL A 97 12.88 62.49 36.51
N ILE A 98 13.64 62.59 37.60
CA ILE A 98 14.84 61.77 37.84
C ILE A 98 14.46 60.30 37.99
N ASN A 99 13.42 59.97 38.76
CA ASN A 99 12.95 58.59 38.93
C ASN A 99 12.49 57.99 37.58
N PHE A 100 11.67 58.71 36.81
CA PHE A 100 11.26 58.30 35.47
C PHE A 100 12.46 58.14 34.52
N GLY A 101 13.44 59.04 34.58
CA GLY A 101 14.67 58.94 33.79
C GLY A 101 15.52 57.71 34.15
N VAL A 102 15.66 57.40 35.44
CA VAL A 102 16.33 56.18 35.92
C VAL A 102 15.58 54.93 35.48
N LEU A 103 14.25 54.91 35.59
CA LEU A 103 13.42 53.79 35.19
C LEU A 103 13.46 53.58 33.67
N ALA A 104 13.35 54.65 32.87
CA ALA A 104 13.47 54.60 31.42
C ALA A 104 14.87 54.16 30.95
N GLY A 105 15.93 54.64 31.63
CA GLY A 105 17.30 54.17 31.41
C GLY A 105 17.46 52.68 31.70
N LEU A 106 16.89 52.18 32.81
CA LEU A 106 16.89 50.77 33.17
C LEU A 106 16.15 49.91 32.13
N TYR A 107 14.96 50.34 31.69
CA TYR A 107 14.21 49.68 30.62
C TYR A 107 14.97 49.69 29.28
N TYR A 108 15.65 50.78 28.92
CA TYR A 108 16.45 50.85 27.70
C TYR A 108 17.64 49.87 27.74
N VAL A 109 18.36 49.81 28.86
CA VAL A 109 19.51 48.91 29.04
C VAL A 109 19.08 47.43 29.03
N ILE A 110 17.98 47.10 29.70
CA ILE A 110 17.47 45.72 29.76
C ILE A 110 16.81 45.31 28.43
N GLY A 111 15.94 46.16 27.87
CA GLY A 111 15.10 45.83 26.71
C GLY A 111 15.83 45.81 25.36
N LYS A 112 16.91 46.57 25.19
CA LYS A 112 17.67 46.62 23.93
C LYS A 112 18.22 45.25 23.50
N LYS A 113 18.66 44.42 24.45
CA LYS A 113 19.18 43.07 24.19
C LYS A 113 18.12 42.10 23.64
N PRO A 114 17.02 41.77 24.35
CA PRO A 114 16.03 40.82 23.87
C PRO A 114 15.31 41.28 22.58
N ILE A 115 15.06 42.59 22.41
CA ILE A 115 14.41 43.11 21.20
C ILE A 115 15.32 42.92 19.98
N THR A 116 16.61 43.29 20.08
CA THR A 116 17.54 43.12 18.95
C THR A 116 17.83 41.65 18.65
N GLU A 117 17.90 40.80 19.67
CA GLU A 117 18.12 39.37 19.48
C GLU A 117 16.90 38.67 18.87
N GLY A 118 15.68 39.00 19.31
CA GLY A 118 14.45 38.49 18.69
C GLY A 118 14.31 38.88 17.21
N LEU A 119 14.70 40.11 16.85
CA LEU A 119 14.70 40.55 15.44
C LEU A 119 15.78 39.87 14.60
N LYS A 120 16.98 39.62 15.15
CA LYS A 120 18.02 38.81 14.48
C LYS A 120 17.54 37.38 14.29
N GLN A 121 17.05 36.73 15.33
CA GLN A 121 16.55 35.36 15.28
C GLN A 121 15.44 35.24 14.24
N ARG A 122 14.48 36.18 14.22
CA ARG A 122 13.42 36.20 13.19
C ARG A 122 13.99 36.37 11.78
N ARG A 123 15.01 37.20 11.57
CA ARG A 123 15.70 37.32 10.27
C ARG A 123 16.39 36.02 9.86
N VAL A 124 17.08 35.35 10.78
CA VAL A 124 17.74 34.05 10.54
C VAL A 124 16.70 32.97 10.21
N THR A 125 15.62 32.86 10.98
CA THR A 125 14.53 31.91 10.71
C THR A 125 13.85 32.18 9.37
N ILE A 126 13.55 33.44 9.02
CA ILE A 126 12.97 33.76 7.71
C ILE A 126 13.95 33.41 6.57
N GLY A 127 15.23 33.74 6.72
CA GLY A 127 16.27 33.37 5.75
C GLY A 127 16.34 31.86 5.53
N LYS A 128 16.43 31.09 6.63
CA LYS A 128 16.43 29.62 6.59
C LYS A 128 15.17 29.07 5.93
N ASN A 129 13.99 29.57 6.30
CA ASN A 129 12.72 29.09 5.72
C ASN A 129 12.63 29.38 4.21
N ILE A 130 13.18 30.50 3.74
CA ILE A 130 13.25 30.83 2.31
C ILE A 130 14.23 29.90 1.58
N GLU A 131 15.40 29.65 2.15
CA GLU A 131 16.41 28.74 1.60
C GLU A 131 15.89 27.30 1.55
N GLU A 132 15.25 26.82 2.61
CA GLU A 132 14.60 25.50 2.72
C GLU A 132 13.45 25.37 1.69
N ALA A 133 12.62 26.41 1.52
CA ALA A 133 11.58 26.44 0.50
C ALA A 133 12.15 26.44 -0.93
N GLN A 134 13.25 27.15 -1.19
CA GLN A 134 13.94 27.13 -2.49
C GLN A 134 14.56 25.76 -2.79
N ALA A 135 15.18 25.13 -1.79
CA ALA A 135 15.72 23.77 -1.91
C ALA A 135 14.63 22.74 -2.22
N MET A 136 13.53 22.74 -1.46
CA MET A 136 12.37 21.86 -1.72
C MET A 136 11.77 22.10 -3.11
N LEU A 137 11.70 23.35 -3.58
CA LEU A 137 11.18 23.69 -4.90
C LEU A 137 12.13 23.24 -6.02
N ALA A 138 13.44 23.38 -5.84
CA ALA A 138 14.45 22.89 -6.77
C ALA A 138 14.41 21.36 -6.88
N GLU A 139 14.35 20.67 -5.74
CA GLU A 139 14.25 19.20 -5.70
C GLU A 139 12.93 18.71 -6.33
N ALA A 140 11.80 19.34 -6.01
CA ALA A 140 10.51 19.01 -6.62
C ALA A 140 10.53 19.18 -8.15
N LYS A 141 11.18 20.24 -8.66
CA LYS A 141 11.39 20.43 -10.11
C LYS A 141 12.32 19.36 -10.71
N GLU A 142 13.38 18.96 -10.02
CA GLU A 142 14.26 17.90 -10.49
C GLU A 142 13.54 16.55 -10.56
N ARG A 143 12.81 16.17 -9.49
CA ARG A 143 11.98 14.96 -9.47
C ARG A 143 10.91 14.99 -10.57
N ALA A 144 10.21 16.12 -10.74
CA ALA A 144 9.21 16.28 -11.80
C ALA A 144 9.83 16.13 -13.21
N LYS A 145 11.03 16.69 -13.43
CA LYS A 145 11.75 16.53 -14.71
C LYS A 145 12.17 15.08 -14.96
N LYS A 146 12.63 14.36 -13.92
CA LYS A 146 12.95 12.92 -14.02
C LYS A 146 11.70 12.14 -14.40
N TYR A 147 10.62 12.26 -13.63
CA TYR A 147 9.37 11.56 -13.93
C TYR A 147 8.77 11.90 -15.29
N GLN A 148 8.88 13.14 -15.78
CA GLN A 148 8.46 13.49 -17.15
C GLN A 148 9.33 12.80 -18.23
N GLY A 149 10.64 12.68 -18.00
CA GLY A 149 11.52 11.92 -18.88
C GLY A 149 11.24 10.42 -18.84
N ASP A 150 11.07 9.86 -17.65
CA ASP A 150 10.73 8.45 -17.45
C ASP A 150 9.38 8.10 -18.10
N LEU A 151 8.37 8.97 -17.97
CA LEU A 151 7.05 8.78 -18.57
C LEU A 151 7.08 8.89 -20.10
N ALA A 152 7.88 9.80 -20.66
CA ALA A 152 8.07 9.93 -22.10
C ALA A 152 8.76 8.70 -22.73
N ASN A 153 9.64 8.03 -21.96
CA ASN A 153 10.26 6.77 -22.38
C ASN A 153 9.33 5.57 -22.16
N ALA A 154 8.48 5.59 -21.13
CA ALA A 154 7.62 4.47 -20.75
C ALA A 154 6.66 4.02 -21.86
N ASP A 155 6.13 4.95 -22.67
CA ASP A 155 5.29 4.59 -23.83
C ASP A 155 6.11 3.84 -24.91
N ALA A 156 7.32 4.32 -25.22
CA ALA A 156 8.22 3.68 -26.18
C ALA A 156 8.73 2.31 -25.69
N ASP A 157 9.05 2.19 -24.39
CA ASP A 157 9.43 0.93 -23.75
C ASP A 157 8.25 -0.06 -23.73
N ALA A 158 7.02 0.42 -23.52
CA ALA A 158 5.80 -0.40 -23.59
C ALA A 158 5.51 -0.87 -25.02
N GLU A 159 5.68 -0.04 -26.04
CA GLU A 159 5.58 -0.44 -27.44
C GLU A 159 6.66 -1.47 -27.82
N ALA A 160 7.91 -1.24 -27.43
CA ALA A 160 9.01 -2.17 -27.65
C ALA A 160 8.78 -3.52 -26.96
N ALA A 161 8.29 -3.51 -25.71
CA ALA A 161 7.93 -4.73 -24.98
C ALA A 161 6.76 -5.48 -25.65
N ARG A 162 5.73 -4.77 -26.13
CA ARG A 162 4.63 -5.37 -26.90
C ARG A 162 5.12 -6.00 -28.20
N ALA A 163 5.97 -5.30 -28.95
CA ALA A 163 6.54 -5.81 -30.20
C ALA A 163 7.39 -7.06 -29.96
N ALA A 164 8.22 -7.07 -28.90
CA ALA A 164 9.01 -8.23 -28.50
C ALA A 164 8.13 -9.43 -28.10
N LEU A 165 7.08 -9.21 -27.31
CA LEU A 165 6.12 -10.25 -26.90
C LEU A 165 5.34 -10.84 -28.08
N VAL A 166 4.95 -10.01 -29.06
CA VAL A 166 4.31 -10.50 -30.29
C VAL A 166 5.29 -11.34 -31.10
N ALA A 167 6.53 -10.87 -31.29
CA ALA A 167 7.55 -11.60 -32.05
C ALA A 167 7.94 -12.95 -31.41
N SER A 168 8.09 -13.00 -30.07
CA SER A 168 8.29 -14.26 -29.36
C SER A 168 7.06 -15.16 -29.45
N GLY A 169 5.86 -14.60 -29.26
CA GLY A 169 4.61 -15.33 -29.35
C GLY A 169 4.39 -15.99 -30.72
N THR A 170 4.69 -15.30 -31.82
CA THR A 170 4.66 -15.90 -33.16
C THR A 170 5.71 -17.00 -33.32
N GLY A 171 6.94 -16.77 -32.84
CA GLY A 171 8.02 -17.75 -32.93
C GLY A 171 7.77 -19.02 -32.09
N ASP A 172 7.06 -18.91 -30.98
CA ASP A 172 6.67 -20.04 -30.13
C ASP A 172 5.42 -20.76 -30.69
N ALA A 173 4.47 -20.03 -31.27
CA ALA A 173 3.32 -20.61 -31.96
C ALA A 173 3.75 -21.44 -33.19
N ASP A 174 4.67 -20.93 -34.01
CA ASP A 174 5.23 -21.65 -35.15
C ASP A 174 5.97 -22.93 -34.73
N ARG A 175 6.74 -22.88 -33.64
CA ARG A 175 7.39 -24.06 -33.06
C ARG A 175 6.37 -25.07 -32.57
N ALA A 176 5.38 -24.63 -31.79
CA ALA A 176 4.33 -25.49 -31.26
C ALA A 176 3.53 -26.19 -32.37
N LEU A 177 3.26 -25.48 -33.49
CA LEU A 177 2.60 -26.04 -34.66
C LEU A 177 3.45 -27.12 -35.33
N ARG A 178 4.74 -26.84 -35.61
CA ARG A 178 5.66 -27.84 -36.20
C ARG A 178 5.83 -29.07 -35.30
N ASP A 179 5.93 -28.86 -33.99
CA ASP A 179 5.98 -29.92 -32.99
C ASP A 179 4.71 -30.79 -33.00
N ALA A 180 3.54 -30.16 -33.14
CA ALA A 180 2.25 -30.83 -33.21
C ALA A 180 2.10 -31.64 -34.52
N GLU A 181 2.48 -31.07 -35.66
CA GLU A 181 2.53 -31.75 -36.96
C GLU A 181 3.46 -32.98 -36.91
N GLU A 182 4.67 -32.83 -36.37
CA GLU A 182 5.62 -33.93 -36.25
C GLU A 182 5.12 -35.03 -35.28
N LYS A 183 4.47 -34.64 -34.18
CA LYS A 183 3.79 -35.58 -33.27
C LYS A 183 2.64 -36.31 -33.98
N ALA A 184 1.83 -35.63 -34.78
CA ALA A 184 0.74 -36.24 -35.54
C ALA A 184 1.26 -37.23 -36.61
N VAL A 185 2.32 -36.89 -37.33
CA VAL A 185 2.96 -37.78 -38.31
C VAL A 185 3.53 -39.03 -37.64
N ARG A 186 4.24 -38.88 -36.50
CA ARG A 186 4.74 -40.02 -35.72
C ARG A 186 3.60 -40.90 -35.20
N MET A 187 2.55 -40.30 -34.62
CA MET A 187 1.39 -41.02 -34.12
C MET A 187 0.69 -41.81 -35.22
N LYS A 188 0.51 -41.23 -36.41
CA LYS A 188 -0.07 -41.92 -37.57
C LYS A 188 0.78 -43.12 -38.01
N ARG A 189 2.10 -42.95 -38.16
CA ARG A 189 3.03 -44.03 -38.50
C ARG A 189 3.02 -45.15 -37.46
N ASP A 190 2.99 -44.79 -36.17
CA ASP A 190 3.01 -45.76 -35.09
C ASP A 190 1.68 -46.52 -34.97
N ALA A 191 0.55 -45.86 -35.24
CA ALA A 191 -0.76 -46.50 -35.38
C ALA A 191 -0.81 -47.44 -36.61
N GLU A 192 -0.32 -47.02 -37.78
CA GLU A 192 -0.22 -47.87 -38.98
C GLU A 192 0.64 -49.12 -38.70
N ARG A 193 1.75 -48.97 -37.96
CA ARG A 193 2.60 -50.08 -37.53
C ARG A 193 1.89 -51.02 -36.54
N LEU A 194 1.12 -50.50 -35.60
CA LEU A 194 0.33 -51.30 -34.66
C LEU A 194 -0.77 -52.09 -35.38
N VAL A 195 -1.53 -51.44 -36.27
CA VAL A 195 -2.57 -52.10 -37.08
C VAL A 195 -1.98 -53.23 -37.95
N GLU A 196 -0.81 -53.03 -38.56
CA GLU A 196 -0.15 -54.10 -39.32
C GLU A 196 0.37 -55.24 -38.44
N GLN A 197 0.80 -54.95 -37.21
CA GLN A 197 1.19 -55.97 -36.23
C GLN A 197 -0.02 -56.78 -35.75
N GLU A 198 -1.11 -56.11 -35.34
CA GLU A 198 -2.36 -56.75 -34.95
C GLU A 198 -2.94 -57.58 -36.10
N ARG A 199 -2.98 -57.05 -37.33
CA ARG A 199 -3.46 -57.79 -38.51
C ARG A 199 -2.68 -59.08 -38.75
N ARG A 200 -1.37 -59.08 -38.55
CA ARG A 200 -0.52 -60.29 -38.66
C ARG A 200 -0.75 -61.27 -37.51
N GLN A 201 -1.02 -60.77 -36.30
CA GLN A 201 -1.35 -61.61 -35.16
C GLN A 201 -2.71 -62.30 -35.39
N LEU A 202 -3.75 -61.52 -35.71
CA LEU A 202 -5.09 -62.05 -36.03
C LEU A 202 -5.06 -63.07 -37.18
N GLN A 203 -4.24 -62.86 -38.21
CA GLN A 203 -4.08 -63.84 -39.29
C GLN A 203 -3.45 -65.15 -38.82
N GLN A 204 -2.47 -65.10 -37.90
CA GLN A 204 -1.88 -66.31 -37.31
C GLN A 204 -2.88 -67.01 -36.40
N ASP A 205 -3.55 -66.28 -35.52
CA ASP A 205 -4.54 -66.81 -34.57
C ASP A 205 -5.71 -67.50 -35.32
N LEU A 206 -6.27 -66.84 -36.33
CA LEU A 206 -7.32 -67.42 -37.20
C LEU A 206 -6.82 -68.65 -37.97
N THR A 207 -5.55 -68.69 -38.37
CA THR A 207 -4.97 -69.86 -39.05
C THR A 207 -4.86 -71.04 -38.09
N VAL A 208 -4.41 -70.80 -36.85
CA VAL A 208 -4.34 -71.83 -35.80
C VAL A 208 -5.73 -72.35 -35.47
N GLU A 209 -6.70 -71.47 -35.18
CA GLU A 209 -8.08 -71.85 -34.88
C GLU A 209 -8.72 -72.66 -36.03
N THR A 210 -8.51 -72.25 -37.29
CA THR A 210 -9.02 -72.97 -38.46
C THR A 210 -8.38 -74.35 -38.61
N VAL A 211 -7.08 -74.49 -38.33
CA VAL A 211 -6.38 -75.79 -38.36
C VAL A 211 -6.87 -76.70 -37.24
N GLU A 212 -7.04 -76.18 -36.01
CA GLU A 212 -7.57 -76.94 -34.87
C GLU A 212 -8.99 -77.44 -35.13
N LEU A 213 -9.88 -76.60 -35.66
CA LEU A 213 -11.23 -76.98 -36.07
C LEU A 213 -11.23 -78.01 -37.20
N ALA A 214 -10.38 -77.85 -38.22
CA ALA A 214 -10.28 -78.79 -39.33
C ALA A 214 -9.75 -80.16 -38.88
N VAL A 215 -8.76 -80.19 -37.99
CA VAL A 215 -8.22 -81.42 -37.39
C VAL A 215 -9.29 -82.08 -36.51
N ALA A 216 -10.00 -81.33 -35.67
CA ALA A 216 -11.07 -81.87 -34.83
C ALA A 216 -12.19 -82.53 -35.66
N GLU A 217 -12.62 -81.90 -36.75
CA GLU A 217 -13.68 -82.45 -37.59
C GLU A 217 -13.20 -83.62 -38.47
N ALA A 218 -11.96 -83.59 -38.94
CA ALA A 218 -11.33 -84.74 -39.59
C ALA A 218 -11.24 -85.94 -38.62
N ASN A 219 -10.93 -85.71 -37.34
CA ASN A 219 -10.88 -86.76 -36.32
C ASN A 219 -12.28 -87.38 -36.10
N LYS A 220 -13.33 -86.56 -35.96
CA LYS A 220 -14.72 -87.04 -35.86
C LYS A 220 -15.19 -87.82 -37.09
N ILE A 221 -14.71 -87.47 -38.29
CA ILE A 221 -15.01 -88.22 -39.52
C ILE A 221 -14.28 -89.57 -39.46
N LEU A 222 -12.98 -89.58 -39.13
CA LEU A 222 -12.17 -90.78 -39.03
C LEU A 222 -12.72 -91.78 -38.00
N GLU A 223 -13.12 -91.31 -36.82
CA GLU A 223 -13.79 -92.12 -35.78
C GLU A 223 -15.09 -92.78 -36.27
N ARG A 224 -15.79 -92.16 -37.24
CA ARG A 224 -17.06 -92.66 -37.79
C ARG A 224 -16.90 -93.52 -39.04
N SER A 225 -15.78 -93.39 -39.76
CA SER A 225 -15.57 -94.07 -41.05
C SER A 225 -14.51 -95.19 -41.02
N VAL A 226 -13.75 -95.32 -39.94
CA VAL A 226 -12.71 -96.37 -39.79
C VAL A 226 -13.33 -97.77 -39.82
N THR A 227 -12.70 -98.67 -40.57
CA THR A 227 -13.10 -100.08 -40.67
C THR A 227 -12.01 -101.03 -40.16
N ALA A 228 -12.37 -102.30 -39.93
CA ALA A 228 -11.44 -103.33 -39.47
C ALA A 228 -10.28 -103.58 -40.47
N ASP A 229 -10.55 -103.45 -41.78
CA ASP A 229 -9.54 -103.61 -42.82
C ASP A 229 -8.54 -102.44 -42.82
N ASP A 230 -8.98 -101.21 -42.51
CA ASP A 230 -8.10 -100.05 -42.37
C ASP A 230 -7.13 -100.22 -41.21
N HIS A 231 -7.60 -100.75 -40.06
CA HIS A 231 -6.72 -101.07 -38.93
C HIS A 231 -5.64 -102.11 -39.30
N ALA A 232 -6.02 -103.17 -40.03
CA ALA A 232 -5.08 -104.17 -40.51
C ALA A 232 -4.07 -103.59 -41.51
N ARG A 233 -4.50 -102.69 -42.39
CA ARG A 233 -3.60 -102.02 -43.35
C ARG A 233 -2.62 -101.08 -42.64
N LEU A 234 -3.10 -100.25 -41.71
CA LEU A 234 -2.27 -99.35 -40.90
C LEU A 234 -1.23 -100.10 -40.07
N ALA A 235 -1.57 -101.25 -39.50
CA ALA A 235 -0.62 -102.09 -38.77
C ALA A 235 0.49 -102.62 -39.70
N ASN A 236 0.15 -103.04 -40.91
CA ASN A 236 1.14 -103.50 -41.90
C ASN A 236 2.02 -102.36 -42.43
N ASP A 237 1.44 -101.18 -42.70
CA ASP A 237 2.20 -99.98 -43.12
C ASP A 237 3.18 -99.54 -42.02
N LEU A 238 2.76 -99.56 -40.74
CA LEU A 238 3.65 -99.27 -39.60
C LEU A 238 4.81 -100.28 -39.49
N LEU A 239 4.53 -101.58 -39.63
CA LEU A 239 5.56 -102.62 -39.63
C LEU A 239 6.54 -102.45 -40.81
N ALA A 240 6.05 -102.05 -41.99
CA ALA A 240 6.88 -101.75 -43.16
C ALA A 240 7.74 -100.50 -42.96
N GLU A 241 7.23 -99.44 -42.34
CA GLU A 241 8.00 -98.23 -42.04
C GLU A 241 9.06 -98.47 -40.96
N LEU A 242 8.71 -99.20 -39.89
CA LEU A 242 9.68 -99.63 -38.86
C LEU A 242 10.78 -100.54 -39.44
N SER A 243 10.45 -101.40 -40.39
CA SER A 243 11.43 -102.22 -41.13
C SER A 243 12.32 -101.37 -42.07
N ARG A 244 11.76 -100.32 -42.67
CA ARG A 244 12.48 -99.38 -43.55
C ARG A 244 13.40 -98.42 -42.79
N ARG A 245 13.10 -98.12 -41.52
CA ARG A 245 13.89 -97.23 -40.67
C ARG A 245 15.02 -98.02 -39.99
N PRO A 246 16.28 -97.95 -40.47
CA PRO A 246 17.36 -98.79 -39.94
C PRO A 246 17.58 -98.50 -38.46
N ALA A 247 17.76 -99.56 -37.67
CA ALA A 247 17.98 -99.48 -36.22
C ALA A 247 19.26 -98.69 -35.89
N ALA A 248 19.10 -97.39 -35.63
CA ALA A 248 20.19 -96.48 -35.35
C ALA A 248 20.74 -96.68 -33.93
N ARG A 249 21.57 -97.71 -33.77
CA ARG A 249 22.58 -97.91 -32.72
C ARG A 249 22.13 -97.73 -31.27
N SER A 250 21.65 -98.82 -30.67
CA SER A 250 21.90 -99.10 -29.26
C SER A 250 23.35 -99.56 -29.03
N SER A 251 24.32 -98.65 -29.18
CA SER A 251 25.68 -98.85 -28.65
C SER A 251 26.44 -97.53 -28.48
N VAL A 252 26.80 -97.23 -27.23
CA VAL A 252 28.17 -96.97 -26.74
C VAL A 252 28.05 -96.70 -25.23
N GLY A 253 28.44 -97.69 -24.43
CA GLY A 253 29.18 -97.41 -23.22
C GLY A 253 30.66 -97.62 -23.55
N GLY A 254 31.54 -96.74 -23.08
CA GLY A 254 32.97 -96.90 -23.31
C GLY A 254 33.77 -95.59 -23.29
N ALA A 255 34.61 -95.48 -22.26
CA ALA A 255 35.76 -94.57 -22.11
C ALA A 255 35.52 -93.06 -21.95
N SER A 256 35.98 -92.60 -20.78
CA SER A 256 36.69 -91.32 -20.51
C SER A 256 35.92 -90.01 -20.61
#